data_AF-A0ABD3NVG6-F1
#
_entry.id   AF-A0ABD3NVG6-F1
#
_cell.length_a   1.000
_cell.length_b   1.000
_cell.length_c   1.000
_cell.angle_alpha   90.00
_cell.angle_beta   90.00
_cell.angle_gamma   90.00
#
_symmetry.space_group_name_H-M   'P 1'
#
loop_
_entity.id
_entity.type
_entity.pdbx_description
1 polymer ?
#
loop_
_entity_poly.entity_id
_entity_poly.type
_entity_poly.pdbx_seq_one_letter_code
_entity_poly.pdbx_strand_id
1 'polypeptide(L)'
;MKWSIYVLSGCWIALSWNNSVTAFAPLHNTKAPLQYKANNECRSRLPKPLTISFANSESDEEPGTTESEAGISTQQSSQLPSDQDKSTLQRFLSPKIDDPGLPLTDVLLAQIVAPSLQTFWISAVHAPSPSWLRPLGSYFGEAPELAPRGSLLAPVLIHGAGLAVCWLAGALAAKSYEEESFTLKEVRPGAGIWDRVRSYDTVVSRLIQAGAFATGILIVSTQLDLLLEFKRYVQYGESEETDLRILVATVELINDVVFEALVLGSWRVIHAGFMSNTGNRSKRW
;
A
#
# COMPACT_ATOMS: atom_id res chain seq x y z
N MET A 1 12.52 27.72 22.18
CA MET A 1 12.49 27.92 20.71
C MET A 1 13.23 26.78 20.00
N LYS A 2 12.55 25.68 19.65
CA LYS A 2 13.10 24.56 18.83
C LYS A 2 12.06 23.99 17.84
N TRP A 3 10.96 24.70 17.59
CA TRP A 3 9.86 24.24 16.73
C TRP A 3 10.09 24.48 15.22
N SER A 4 11.10 25.27 14.85
CA SER A 4 11.29 25.72 13.46
C SER A 4 11.82 24.66 12.49
N ILE A 5 12.32 23.51 12.98
CA ILE A 5 12.89 22.46 12.12
C ILE A 5 11.81 21.46 11.67
N TYR A 6 10.77 21.23 12.48
CA TYR A 6 9.72 20.25 12.16
C TYR A 6 8.75 20.76 11.06
N VAL A 7 8.51 22.07 10.98
CA VAL A 7 7.64 22.68 9.96
C VAL A 7 8.25 22.57 8.55
N LEU A 8 9.59 22.60 8.44
CA LEU A 8 10.26 22.50 7.15
C LEU A 8 10.24 21.08 6.57
N SER A 9 10.22 20.04 7.41
CA SER A 9 10.10 18.65 6.96
C SER A 9 8.70 18.33 6.44
N GLY A 10 7.65 18.85 7.09
CA GLY A 10 6.26 18.66 6.62
C GLY A 10 5.96 19.38 5.31
N CYS A 11 6.58 20.54 5.08
CA CYS A 11 6.39 21.32 3.85
C CYS A 11 6.92 20.59 2.60
N TRP A 12 7.99 19.80 2.75
CA TRP A 12 8.57 19.02 1.64
C TRP A 12 7.68 17.84 1.22
N ILE A 13 7.00 17.20 2.16
CA ILE A 13 6.07 16.09 1.90
C ILE A 13 4.77 16.61 1.26
N ALA A 14 4.24 17.75 1.71
CA ALA A 14 3.07 18.40 1.10
C ALA A 14 3.36 18.88 -0.34
N LEU A 15 4.57 19.39 -0.62
CA LEU A 15 5.00 19.78 -1.96
C LEU A 15 5.23 18.56 -2.88
N SER A 16 5.70 17.43 -2.35
CA SER A 16 5.80 16.17 -3.09
C SER A 16 4.41 15.59 -3.43
N TRP A 17 3.44 15.72 -2.51
CA TRP A 17 2.06 15.29 -2.72
C TRP A 17 1.35 16.11 -3.80
N ASN A 18 1.50 17.45 -3.81
CA ASN A 18 0.84 18.32 -4.78
C ASN A 18 1.37 18.12 -6.23
N ASN A 19 2.65 17.75 -6.37
CA ASN A 19 3.24 17.40 -7.67
C ASN A 19 2.83 15.99 -8.15
N SER A 20 2.41 15.09 -7.26
CA SER A 20 1.99 13.73 -7.63
C SER A 20 0.52 13.66 -8.06
N VAL A 21 -0.34 14.54 -7.52
CA VAL A 21 -1.77 14.60 -7.91
C VAL A 21 -1.96 15.19 -9.31
N THR A 22 -1.05 16.04 -9.79
CA THR A 22 -1.08 16.56 -11.17
C THR A 22 -0.54 15.58 -12.21
N ALA A 23 0.11 14.47 -11.80
CA ALA A 23 0.59 13.42 -12.70
C ALA A 23 -0.48 12.38 -13.07
N PHE A 24 -1.71 12.50 -12.54
CA PHE A 24 -2.87 11.65 -12.85
C PHE A 24 -3.76 12.23 -13.97
N ALA A 25 -3.20 12.99 -14.91
CA ALA A 25 -3.87 13.31 -16.17
C ALA A 25 -3.76 12.09 -17.14
N PRO A 26 -4.85 11.67 -17.79
CA PRO A 26 -4.82 10.52 -18.71
C PRO A 26 -3.99 10.88 -19.95
N LEU A 27 -2.82 10.27 -20.10
CA LEU A 27 -2.03 10.37 -21.32
C LEU A 27 -2.80 9.71 -22.48
N HIS A 28 -3.22 10.55 -23.41
CA HIS A 28 -3.87 10.18 -24.66
C HIS A 28 -2.97 9.22 -25.47
N ASN A 29 -3.57 8.11 -25.87
CA ASN A 29 -2.98 7.00 -26.60
C ASN A 29 -2.61 7.39 -28.04
N THR A 30 -1.33 7.67 -28.32
CA THR A 30 -0.80 7.72 -29.69
C THR A 30 -0.20 6.36 -30.06
N LYS A 31 -1.01 5.54 -30.75
CA LYS A 31 -0.56 4.32 -31.41
C LYS A 31 0.38 4.67 -32.57
N ALA A 32 1.61 4.18 -32.54
CA ALA A 32 2.45 4.02 -33.73
C ALA A 32 2.51 2.52 -34.10
N PRO A 33 2.38 2.14 -35.37
CA PRO A 33 2.40 0.74 -35.78
C PRO A 33 3.85 0.26 -35.92
N LEU A 34 4.27 -0.68 -35.06
CA LEU A 34 5.49 -1.45 -35.29
C LEU A 34 5.11 -2.70 -36.10
N GLN A 35 5.58 -2.73 -37.35
CA GLN A 35 5.64 -3.95 -38.14
C GLN A 35 6.58 -4.93 -37.46
N TYR A 36 6.04 -6.05 -37.00
CA TYR A 36 6.82 -7.20 -36.54
C TYR A 36 6.89 -8.24 -37.66
N LYS A 37 8.08 -8.40 -38.22
CA LYS A 37 8.44 -9.44 -39.17
C LYS A 37 9.51 -10.31 -38.52
N ALA A 38 9.14 -11.50 -38.05
CA ALA A 38 10.09 -12.59 -37.79
C ALA A 38 9.38 -13.94 -37.66
N ASN A 39 9.52 -14.71 -38.74
CA ASN A 39 9.94 -16.10 -38.82
C ASN A 39 9.26 -17.17 -37.95
N ASN A 40 8.64 -18.07 -38.70
CA ASN A 40 8.26 -19.43 -38.36
C ASN A 40 9.48 -20.28 -37.91
N GLU A 41 9.12 -21.41 -37.27
CA GLU A 41 9.94 -22.58 -36.94
C GLU A 41 10.54 -22.62 -35.53
N CYS A 42 9.81 -23.21 -34.58
CA CYS A 42 10.22 -24.50 -34.01
C CYS A 42 9.05 -25.13 -33.22
N ARG A 43 8.45 -26.15 -33.82
CA ARG A 43 7.34 -26.95 -33.31
C ARG A 43 7.92 -28.18 -32.62
N SER A 44 7.96 -28.22 -31.29
CA SER A 44 8.15 -29.49 -30.56
C SER A 44 7.30 -29.57 -29.28
N ARG A 45 6.16 -30.24 -29.46
CA ARG A 45 5.47 -31.17 -28.54
C ARG A 45 5.60 -30.92 -27.03
N LEU A 46 4.57 -30.30 -26.45
CA LEU A 46 4.17 -30.50 -25.06
C LEU A 46 2.79 -31.21 -25.02
N PRO A 47 2.55 -32.10 -24.05
CA PRO A 47 1.33 -32.88 -23.94
C PRO A 47 0.13 -32.02 -23.53
N LYS A 48 -1.04 -32.39 -24.06
CA LYS A 48 -2.33 -31.74 -23.83
C LYS A 48 -2.71 -31.77 -22.34
N PRO A 49 -3.13 -30.66 -21.73
CA PRO A 49 -3.75 -30.68 -20.41
C PRO A 49 -5.15 -31.33 -20.50
N LEU A 50 -5.43 -32.18 -19.49
CA LEU A 50 -6.71 -32.82 -19.26
C LEU A 50 -7.82 -31.78 -19.12
N THR A 51 -8.79 -31.83 -20.04
CA THR A 51 -10.03 -31.05 -20.00
C THR A 51 -10.98 -31.70 -19.00
N ILE A 52 -11.17 -31.09 -17.83
CA ILE A 52 -12.26 -31.45 -16.91
C ILE A 52 -13.49 -30.67 -17.37
N SER A 53 -14.40 -31.36 -18.05
CA SER A 53 -15.72 -30.85 -18.42
C SER A 53 -16.63 -30.86 -17.20
N PHE A 54 -16.99 -29.69 -16.68
CA PHE A 54 -18.15 -29.56 -15.80
C PHE A 54 -19.40 -29.42 -16.67
N ALA A 55 -20.31 -30.38 -16.53
CA ALA A 55 -21.62 -30.35 -17.13
C ALA A 55 -22.45 -29.26 -16.45
N ASN A 56 -22.85 -28.24 -17.21
CA ASN A 56 -23.89 -27.31 -16.78
C ASN A 56 -25.24 -27.90 -17.22
N SER A 57 -26.12 -28.07 -16.23
CA SER A 57 -27.51 -28.47 -16.42
C SER A 57 -28.25 -27.42 -17.24
N GLU A 58 -28.84 -27.87 -18.35
CA GLU A 58 -30.00 -27.25 -18.99
C GLU A 58 -31.11 -27.07 -17.95
N SER A 59 -31.74 -25.90 -17.96
CA SER A 59 -33.08 -25.70 -17.41
C SER A 59 -33.85 -24.77 -18.33
N ASP A 60 -34.96 -25.32 -18.79
CA ASP A 60 -35.87 -24.92 -19.85
C ASP A 60 -36.47 -23.51 -19.75
N GLU A 61 -36.77 -22.97 -20.93
CA GLU A 61 -37.63 -21.81 -21.18
C GLU A 61 -39.12 -22.13 -20.90
N GLU A 62 -39.88 -21.13 -20.43
CA GLU A 62 -41.26 -20.94 -20.90
C GLU A 62 -41.61 -19.44 -21.04
N PRO A 63 -42.45 -19.06 -22.04
CA PRO A 63 -42.79 -17.67 -22.35
C PRO A 63 -44.18 -17.28 -21.82
N GLY A 64 -44.36 -16.02 -21.41
CA GLY A 64 -45.68 -15.54 -20.98
C GLY A 64 -45.83 -14.02 -20.82
N THR A 65 -46.45 -13.43 -21.83
CA THR A 65 -47.40 -12.29 -21.79
C THR A 65 -46.98 -10.88 -21.38
N THR A 66 -47.19 -10.00 -22.36
CA THR A 66 -47.32 -8.54 -22.38
C THR A 66 -48.39 -7.99 -21.44
N GLU A 67 -48.06 -6.94 -20.66
CA GLU A 67 -48.98 -5.83 -20.38
C GLU A 67 -48.22 -4.50 -20.37
N SER A 68 -48.92 -3.49 -20.88
CA SER A 68 -48.48 -2.17 -21.25
C SER A 68 -48.96 -1.19 -20.18
N GLU A 69 -48.05 -0.53 -19.46
CA GLU A 69 -48.41 0.66 -18.68
C GLU A 69 -47.36 1.78 -18.77
N ALA A 70 -47.92 2.99 -18.76
CA ALA A 70 -47.32 4.21 -19.22
C ALA A 70 -46.49 4.92 -18.14
N GLY A 71 -45.36 5.46 -18.57
CA GLY A 71 -44.99 6.86 -18.32
C GLY A 71 -44.72 7.29 -16.88
N ILE A 72 -43.50 7.04 -16.40
CA ILE A 72 -42.72 7.98 -15.58
C ILE A 72 -41.25 7.86 -16.01
N SER A 73 -40.76 8.81 -16.81
CA SER A 73 -39.35 8.88 -17.22
C SER A 73 -38.49 9.44 -16.09
N THR A 74 -38.25 8.65 -15.05
CA THR A 74 -37.09 8.86 -14.18
C THR A 74 -35.89 8.33 -14.94
N GLN A 75 -35.01 9.23 -15.42
CA GLN A 75 -33.70 8.87 -15.95
C GLN A 75 -32.81 8.31 -14.83
N GLN A 76 -33.15 7.12 -14.34
CA GLN A 76 -32.27 6.32 -13.52
C GLN A 76 -31.28 5.67 -14.49
N SER A 77 -30.19 6.40 -14.74
CA SER A 77 -29.00 5.91 -15.43
C SER A 77 -28.45 4.72 -14.62
N SER A 78 -29.00 3.53 -14.86
CA SER A 78 -28.43 2.24 -14.47
C SER A 78 -27.14 2.05 -15.24
N GLN A 79 -26.08 2.74 -14.80
CA GLN A 79 -24.71 2.46 -15.21
C GLN A 79 -24.40 1.05 -14.73
N LEU A 80 -24.47 0.09 -15.65
CA LEU A 80 -23.82 -1.20 -15.49
C LEU A 80 -22.39 -0.93 -15.00
N PRO A 81 -21.96 -1.51 -13.86
CA PRO A 81 -20.62 -1.29 -13.34
C PRO A 81 -19.64 -1.65 -14.46
N SER A 82 -18.86 -0.65 -14.86
CA SER A 82 -17.87 -0.79 -15.92
C SER A 82 -16.93 -1.94 -15.55
N ASP A 83 -16.46 -2.73 -16.52
CA ASP A 83 -15.56 -3.87 -16.24
C ASP A 83 -14.27 -3.46 -15.50
N GLN A 84 -13.99 -2.14 -15.45
CA GLN A 84 -12.92 -1.52 -14.68
C GLN A 84 -13.13 -1.61 -13.16
N ASP A 85 -14.38 -1.56 -12.67
CA ASP A 85 -14.68 -1.63 -11.22
C ASP A 85 -14.53 -3.06 -10.69
N LYS A 86 -14.96 -4.05 -11.49
CA LYS A 86 -14.69 -5.47 -11.22
C LYS A 86 -13.19 -5.73 -11.10
N SER A 87 -12.36 -5.05 -11.91
CA SER A 87 -10.90 -5.19 -11.87
C SER A 87 -10.28 -4.75 -10.55
N THR A 88 -10.86 -3.78 -9.84
CA THR A 88 -10.23 -3.25 -8.61
C THR A 88 -10.50 -4.16 -7.41
N LEU A 89 -11.75 -4.59 -7.20
CA LEU A 89 -12.08 -5.52 -6.12
C LEU A 89 -11.48 -6.91 -6.34
N GLN A 90 -11.41 -7.36 -7.60
CA GLN A 90 -10.78 -8.64 -7.95
C GLN A 90 -9.30 -8.70 -7.54
N ARG A 91 -8.60 -7.56 -7.43
CA ARG A 91 -7.20 -7.53 -6.95
C ARG A 91 -7.07 -7.93 -5.49
N PHE A 92 -8.05 -7.61 -4.65
CA PHE A 92 -8.06 -8.01 -3.24
C PHE A 92 -8.55 -9.44 -3.05
N LEU A 93 -9.51 -9.89 -3.87
CA LEU A 93 -10.11 -11.21 -3.76
C LEU A 93 -9.24 -12.33 -4.37
N SER A 94 -8.43 -12.00 -5.38
CA SER A 94 -7.56 -12.97 -6.07
C SER A 94 -6.22 -12.31 -6.43
N PRO A 95 -5.40 -11.92 -5.44
CA PRO A 95 -4.11 -11.29 -5.70
C PRO A 95 -3.13 -12.26 -6.36
N LYS A 96 -2.39 -11.77 -7.36
CA LYS A 96 -1.26 -12.49 -7.93
C LYS A 96 -0.01 -12.19 -7.11
N ILE A 97 0.56 -13.21 -6.49
CA ILE A 97 1.78 -13.12 -5.66
C ILE A 97 2.85 -13.97 -6.33
N ASP A 98 3.77 -13.32 -7.04
CA ASP A 98 4.84 -14.02 -7.78
C ASP A 98 6.07 -14.33 -6.89
N ASP A 99 6.14 -13.72 -5.70
CA ASP A 99 7.13 -14.01 -4.67
C ASP A 99 6.46 -14.07 -3.29
N PRO A 100 6.23 -15.26 -2.70
CA PRO A 100 5.57 -15.39 -1.40
C PRO A 100 6.42 -14.88 -0.23
N GLY A 101 7.75 -14.76 -0.39
CA GLY A 101 8.61 -14.22 0.67
C GLY A 101 8.49 -12.71 0.81
N LEU A 102 8.08 -12.01 -0.26
CA LEU A 102 8.01 -10.56 -0.29
C LEU A 102 6.89 -9.98 0.60
N PRO A 103 5.63 -10.48 0.59
CA PRO A 103 4.62 -10.07 1.56
C PRO A 103 5.02 -10.33 3.02
N LEU A 104 5.64 -11.50 3.28
CA LEU A 104 6.06 -11.86 4.64
C LEU A 104 7.14 -10.91 5.16
N THR A 105 8.16 -10.61 4.34
CA THR A 105 9.22 -9.68 4.72
C THR A 105 8.70 -8.26 4.89
N ASP A 106 7.82 -7.79 4.02
CA ASP A 106 7.16 -6.48 4.16
C ASP A 106 6.40 -6.37 5.49
N VAL A 107 5.59 -7.37 5.85
CA VAL A 107 4.82 -7.39 7.10
C VAL A 107 5.75 -7.35 8.31
N LEU A 108 6.84 -8.13 8.30
CA LEU A 108 7.82 -8.13 9.41
C LEU A 108 8.56 -6.79 9.52
N LEU A 109 8.90 -6.16 8.39
CA LEU A 109 9.56 -4.86 8.37
C LEU A 109 8.64 -3.75 8.88
N ALA A 110 7.39 -3.71 8.40
CA ALA A 110 6.39 -2.74 8.85
C ALA A 110 6.01 -2.96 10.32
N GLN A 111 5.88 -4.21 10.77
CA GLN A 111 5.48 -4.53 12.13
C GLN A 111 6.57 -4.31 13.17
N ILE A 112 7.82 -4.62 12.84
CA ILE A 112 8.90 -4.65 13.84
C ILE A 112 9.91 -3.55 13.56
N VAL A 113 10.46 -3.51 12.34
CA VAL A 113 11.65 -2.69 12.06
C VAL A 113 11.30 -1.20 11.99
N ALA A 114 10.24 -0.83 11.28
CA ALA A 114 9.81 0.56 11.16
C ALA A 114 9.49 1.23 12.52
N PRO A 115 8.60 0.69 13.37
CA PRO A 115 8.28 1.31 14.66
C PRO A 115 9.45 1.23 15.67
N SER A 116 10.31 0.21 15.58
CA SER A 116 11.53 0.15 16.39
C SER A 116 12.52 1.26 16.00
N LEU A 117 12.71 1.49 14.70
CA LEU A 117 13.57 2.56 14.19
C LEU A 117 13.03 3.94 14.59
N GLN A 118 11.70 4.14 14.52
CA GLN A 118 11.04 5.36 14.98
C GLN A 118 11.24 5.59 16.49
N THR A 119 11.06 4.54 17.31
CA THR A 119 11.29 4.62 18.76
C THR A 119 12.74 4.95 19.10
N PHE A 120 13.68 4.32 18.41
CA PHE A 120 15.10 4.61 18.54
C PHE A 120 15.42 6.06 18.16
N TRP A 121 14.90 6.53 17.02
CA TRP A 121 15.09 7.89 16.56
C TRP A 121 14.55 8.93 17.54
N ILE A 122 13.30 8.76 18.00
CA ILE A 122 12.66 9.65 18.99
C ILE A 122 13.48 9.72 20.28
N SER A 123 13.98 8.57 20.75
CA SER A 123 14.85 8.49 21.92
C SER A 123 16.17 9.23 21.71
N ALA A 124 16.81 9.04 20.54
CA ALA A 124 18.08 9.68 20.21
C ALA A 124 17.97 11.21 20.15
N VAL A 125 16.87 11.74 19.61
CA VAL A 125 16.64 13.19 19.50
C VAL A 125 15.97 13.80 20.74
N HIS A 126 15.69 13.00 21.78
CA HIS A 126 14.95 13.40 22.98
C HIS A 126 13.60 14.06 22.64
N ALA A 127 12.92 13.55 21.61
CA ALA A 127 11.57 14.00 21.27
C ALA A 127 10.55 13.43 22.28
N PRO A 128 9.38 14.07 22.45
CA PRO A 128 8.29 13.52 23.24
C PRO A 128 7.91 12.12 22.75
N SER A 129 7.66 11.21 23.70
CA SER A 129 7.21 9.86 23.38
C SER A 129 5.83 9.88 22.73
N PRO A 130 5.60 9.07 21.68
CA PRO A 130 4.31 9.02 21.04
C PRO A 130 3.25 8.39 21.96
N SER A 131 2.01 8.78 21.74
CA SER A 131 0.84 8.39 22.53
C SER A 131 0.62 6.86 22.54
N TRP A 132 0.94 6.20 21.42
CA TRP A 132 0.83 4.74 21.28
C TRP A 132 1.93 3.97 22.03
N LEU A 133 3.03 4.61 22.46
CA LEU A 133 4.14 3.95 23.18
C LEU A 133 3.90 3.86 24.70
N ARG A 134 2.72 4.24 25.18
CA ARG A 134 2.39 4.18 26.61
C ARG A 134 2.38 2.72 27.10
N PRO A 135 3.07 2.40 28.22
CA PRO A 135 3.08 1.04 28.77
C PRO A 135 1.67 0.53 29.08
N LEU A 136 1.38 -0.71 28.69
CA LEU A 136 0.09 -1.37 28.99
C LEU A 136 -0.18 -1.53 30.49
N GLY A 137 0.84 -1.40 31.34
CA GLY A 137 0.70 -1.47 32.80
C GLY A 137 -0.28 -0.44 33.37
N SER A 138 -0.48 0.69 32.70
CA SER A 138 -1.52 1.65 33.11
C SER A 138 -2.95 1.11 32.94
N TYR A 139 -3.14 0.09 32.10
CA TYR A 139 -4.45 -0.50 31.82
C TYR A 139 -4.75 -1.74 32.68
N PHE A 140 -3.73 -2.50 33.08
CA PHE A 140 -3.90 -3.78 33.79
C PHE A 140 -3.72 -3.71 35.32
N GLY A 141 -3.65 -2.50 35.89
CA GLY A 141 -3.56 -2.28 37.33
C GLY A 141 -2.13 -2.33 37.87
N GLU A 142 -1.93 -1.65 39.00
CA GLU A 142 -0.65 -1.44 39.68
C GLU A 142 -0.07 -2.73 40.28
N ALA A 143 0.38 -3.66 39.44
CA ALA A 143 1.34 -4.68 39.84
C ALA A 143 2.75 -4.23 39.41
N PRO A 144 3.38 -3.25 40.10
CA PRO A 144 4.68 -2.69 39.73
C PRO A 144 5.79 -3.75 39.73
N GLU A 145 5.60 -4.86 40.45
CA GLU A 145 6.56 -5.97 40.53
C GLU A 145 6.53 -6.88 39.28
N LEU A 146 5.47 -6.77 38.48
CA LEU A 146 5.30 -7.47 37.21
C LEU A 146 5.52 -6.57 36.01
N ALA A 147 5.88 -5.28 36.18
CA ALA A 147 6.20 -4.39 35.05
C ALA A 147 7.41 -4.96 34.30
N PRO A 148 7.21 -5.73 33.23
CA PRO A 148 8.26 -6.60 32.74
C PRO A 148 9.25 -5.75 31.95
N ARG A 149 10.52 -6.14 32.00
CA ARG A 149 11.47 -5.79 30.94
C ARG A 149 10.79 -6.07 29.60
N GLY A 150 10.52 -5.04 28.80
CA GLY A 150 9.70 -5.15 27.59
C GLY A 150 8.30 -4.53 27.66
N SER A 151 7.99 -3.69 28.66
CA SER A 151 6.72 -2.94 28.69
C SER A 151 6.45 -2.08 27.44
N LEU A 152 7.50 -1.72 26.71
CA LEU A 152 7.43 -1.00 25.44
C LEU A 152 7.30 -1.92 24.21
N LEU A 153 7.60 -3.21 24.35
CA LEU A 153 7.56 -4.16 23.23
C LEU A 153 6.12 -4.38 22.77
N ALA A 154 5.20 -4.60 23.71
CA ALA A 154 3.80 -4.83 23.39
C ALA A 154 3.15 -3.65 22.63
N PRO A 155 3.23 -2.38 23.09
CA PRO A 155 2.69 -1.26 22.33
C PRO A 155 3.34 -1.08 20.95
N VAL A 156 4.67 -1.28 20.84
CA VAL A 156 5.37 -1.25 19.54
C VAL A 156 4.82 -2.31 18.58
N LEU A 157 4.60 -3.55 19.06
CA LEU A 157 4.09 -4.63 18.23
C LEU A 157 2.61 -4.45 17.84
N ILE A 158 1.79 -3.91 18.73
CA ILE A 158 0.37 -3.62 18.45
C ILE A 158 0.27 -2.50 17.40
N HIS A 159 1.00 -1.40 17.60
CA HIS A 159 1.05 -0.28 16.65
C HIS A 159 1.59 -0.75 15.30
N GLY A 160 2.73 -1.45 15.31
CA GLY A 160 3.35 -2.02 14.11
C GLY A 160 2.44 -3.00 13.36
N ALA A 161 1.60 -3.78 14.05
CA ALA A 161 0.63 -4.65 13.38
C ALA A 161 -0.41 -3.83 12.59
N GLY A 162 -0.86 -2.70 13.13
CA GLY A 162 -1.73 -1.76 12.41
C GLY A 162 -1.05 -1.21 11.15
N LEU A 163 0.19 -0.74 11.29
CA LEU A 163 1.02 -0.26 10.17
C LEU A 163 1.18 -1.34 9.08
N ALA A 164 1.52 -2.57 9.47
CA ALA A 164 1.67 -3.69 8.54
C ALA A 164 0.37 -4.02 7.77
N VAL A 165 -0.80 -3.92 8.42
CA VAL A 165 -2.09 -4.12 7.74
C VAL A 165 -2.35 -2.99 6.72
N CYS A 166 -2.10 -1.74 7.09
CA CYS A 166 -2.23 -0.59 6.18
C CYS A 166 -1.30 -0.74 4.97
N TRP A 167 -0.04 -1.10 5.21
CA TRP A 167 0.93 -1.36 4.15
C TRP A 167 0.50 -2.51 3.24
N LEU A 168 0.12 -3.66 3.81
CA LEU A 168 -0.28 -4.84 3.06
C LEU A 168 -1.47 -4.51 2.13
N ALA A 169 -2.47 -3.79 2.64
CA ALA A 169 -3.60 -3.33 1.84
C ALA A 169 -3.16 -2.40 0.70
N GLY A 170 -2.24 -1.47 0.95
CA GLY A 170 -1.66 -0.60 -0.08
C GLY A 170 -0.85 -1.36 -1.12
N ALA A 171 -0.02 -2.31 -0.70
CA ALA A 171 0.79 -3.13 -1.58
C ALA A 171 -0.07 -4.01 -2.50
N LEU A 172 -1.17 -4.56 -1.98
CA LEU A 172 -2.16 -5.29 -2.78
C LEU A 172 -2.87 -4.38 -3.78
N ALA A 173 -3.30 -3.19 -3.34
CA ALA A 173 -3.95 -2.19 -4.21
C ALA A 173 -3.04 -1.78 -5.38
N ALA A 174 -1.75 -1.61 -5.11
CA ALA A 174 -0.73 -1.19 -6.06
C ALA A 174 -0.13 -2.34 -6.88
N LYS A 175 -0.55 -3.60 -6.69
CA LYS A 175 0.03 -4.78 -7.36
C LYS A 175 1.53 -4.93 -7.10
N SER A 176 1.98 -4.56 -5.89
CA SER A 176 3.38 -4.55 -5.48
C SER A 176 3.96 -5.94 -5.20
N TYR A 177 3.19 -7.02 -5.42
CA TYR A 177 3.65 -8.42 -5.30
C TYR A 177 3.64 -9.17 -6.64
N GLU A 178 3.33 -8.48 -7.74
CA GLU A 178 3.45 -9.01 -9.10
C GLU A 178 4.91 -8.87 -9.57
N GLU A 179 5.38 -9.77 -10.42
CA GLU A 179 6.77 -9.84 -10.92
C GLU A 179 7.25 -8.53 -11.56
N GLU A 180 6.34 -7.81 -12.21
CA GLU A 180 6.61 -6.50 -12.83
C GLU A 180 7.01 -5.43 -11.81
N SER A 181 6.60 -5.57 -10.55
CA SER A 181 6.84 -4.58 -9.49
C SER A 181 8.23 -4.67 -8.88
N PHE A 182 8.97 -5.76 -9.11
CA PHE A 182 10.32 -5.96 -8.60
C PHE A 182 11.32 -6.42 -9.68
N THR A 183 10.89 -6.48 -10.95
CA THR A 183 11.78 -6.75 -12.09
C THR A 183 12.29 -5.44 -12.67
N LEU A 184 13.61 -5.26 -12.65
CA LEU A 184 14.26 -4.10 -13.26
C LEU A 184 14.21 -4.20 -14.78
N LYS A 185 14.01 -3.06 -15.44
CA LYS A 185 14.17 -2.95 -16.90
C LYS A 185 15.63 -3.21 -17.27
N GLU A 186 15.86 -3.97 -18.33
CA GLU A 186 17.22 -4.25 -18.81
C GLU A 186 17.96 -2.96 -19.13
N VAL A 187 19.08 -2.74 -18.45
CA VAL A 187 19.95 -1.59 -18.65
C VAL A 187 20.99 -1.95 -19.71
N ARG A 188 21.08 -1.14 -20.77
CA ARG A 188 22.07 -1.35 -21.83
C ARG A 188 23.50 -1.31 -21.26
N PRO A 189 24.42 -2.17 -21.72
CA PRO A 189 25.81 -2.09 -21.31
C PRO A 189 26.39 -0.72 -21.71
N GLY A 190 27.06 -0.04 -20.77
CA GLY A 190 27.58 1.31 -20.94
C GLY A 190 26.61 2.45 -20.60
N ALA A 191 25.39 2.14 -20.15
CA ALA A 191 24.43 3.15 -19.71
C ALA A 191 24.87 3.88 -18.43
N GLY A 192 24.48 5.15 -18.31
CA GLY A 192 24.88 6.02 -17.21
C GLY A 192 24.16 5.69 -15.90
N ILE A 193 24.53 6.41 -14.82
CA ILE A 193 23.89 6.28 -13.50
C ILE A 193 22.39 6.59 -13.60
N TRP A 194 21.99 7.57 -14.41
CA TRP A 194 20.59 7.95 -14.60
C TRP A 194 19.74 6.84 -15.23
N ASP A 195 20.29 6.08 -16.19
CA ASP A 195 19.59 4.94 -16.78
C ASP A 195 19.38 3.82 -15.77
N ARG A 196 20.34 3.62 -14.86
CA ARG A 196 20.18 2.68 -13.74
C ARG A 196 19.07 3.13 -12.79
N VAL A 197 19.01 4.41 -12.43
CA VAL A 197 17.91 4.93 -11.60
C VAL A 197 16.56 4.72 -12.30
N ARG A 198 16.50 4.97 -13.61
CA ARG A 198 15.29 4.75 -14.42
C ARG A 198 14.85 3.29 -14.49
N SER A 199 15.76 2.33 -14.29
CA SER A 199 15.39 0.91 -14.21
C SER A 199 14.49 0.59 -13.01
N TYR A 200 14.53 1.41 -11.96
CA TYR A 200 13.69 1.29 -10.75
C TYR A 200 12.35 2.03 -10.86
N ASP A 201 12.07 2.70 -11.98
CA ASP A 201 10.88 3.55 -12.13
C ASP A 201 9.57 2.84 -11.80
N THR A 202 9.40 1.60 -12.29
CA THR A 202 8.22 0.78 -11.96
C THR A 202 8.16 0.46 -10.47
N VAL A 203 9.29 0.07 -9.85
CA VAL A 203 9.37 -0.28 -8.42
C VAL A 203 8.97 0.92 -7.56
N VAL A 204 9.56 2.09 -7.85
CA VAL A 204 9.30 3.33 -7.13
C VAL A 204 7.86 3.81 -7.34
N SER A 205 7.33 3.72 -8.56
CA SER A 205 5.95 4.08 -8.86
C SER A 205 4.95 3.22 -8.07
N ARG A 206 5.14 1.89 -8.03
CA ARG A 206 4.30 0.99 -7.23
C ARG A 206 4.44 1.24 -5.74
N LEU A 207 5.66 1.52 -5.27
CA LEU A 207 5.92 1.88 -3.88
C LEU A 207 5.15 3.15 -3.48
N ILE A 208 5.18 4.20 -4.31
CA ILE A 208 4.45 5.45 -4.06
C ILE A 208 2.94 5.21 -4.07
N GLN A 209 2.43 4.43 -5.03
CA GLN A 209 1.00 4.05 -5.07
C GLN A 209 0.57 3.29 -3.81
N ALA A 210 1.37 2.31 -3.38
CA ALA A 210 1.12 1.54 -2.16
C ALA A 210 1.14 2.44 -0.91
N GLY A 211 2.17 3.28 -0.79
CA GLY A 211 2.32 4.22 0.32
C GLY A 211 1.20 5.25 0.38
N ALA A 212 0.76 5.78 -0.77
CA ALA A 212 -0.38 6.71 -0.82
C ALA A 212 -1.68 6.06 -0.35
N PHE A 213 -1.94 4.82 -0.78
CA PHE A 213 -3.13 4.07 -0.35
C PHE A 213 -3.06 3.74 1.16
N ALA A 214 -1.91 3.24 1.64
CA ALA A 214 -1.68 2.95 3.05
C ALA A 214 -1.85 4.21 3.92
N THR A 215 -1.30 5.35 3.48
CA THR A 215 -1.49 6.65 4.14
C THR A 215 -2.96 7.04 4.23
N GLY A 216 -3.74 6.80 3.17
CA GLY A 216 -5.19 7.01 3.19
C GLY A 216 -5.88 6.18 4.28
N ILE A 217 -5.55 4.90 4.42
CA ILE A 217 -6.08 4.03 5.48
C ILE A 217 -5.65 4.53 6.86
N LEU A 218 -4.39 4.95 7.02
CA LEU A 218 -3.90 5.50 8.28
C LEU A 218 -4.68 6.75 8.67
N ILE A 219 -4.89 7.68 7.74
CA ILE A 219 -5.69 8.89 7.99
C ILE A 219 -7.09 8.51 8.46
N VAL A 220 -7.78 7.61 7.75
CA VAL A 220 -9.13 7.17 8.13
C VAL A 220 -9.13 6.50 9.51
N SER A 221 -8.12 5.67 9.81
CA SER A 221 -7.99 4.98 11.09
C SER A 221 -7.76 5.96 12.24
N THR A 222 -6.92 6.99 12.03
CA THR A 222 -6.70 8.07 13.00
C THR A 222 -7.98 8.88 13.23
N GLN A 223 -8.76 9.16 12.17
CA GLN A 223 -10.05 9.85 12.33
C GLN A 223 -11.06 8.99 13.10
N LEU A 224 -11.08 7.68 12.88
CA LEU A 224 -11.92 6.75 13.66
C LEU A 224 -11.49 6.69 15.13
N ASP A 225 -10.18 6.66 15.40
CA ASP A 225 -9.64 6.70 16.77
C ASP A 225 -10.07 7.99 17.51
N LEU A 226 -9.91 9.15 16.87
CA LEU A 226 -10.36 10.44 17.42
C LEU A 226 -11.89 10.49 17.61
N LEU A 227 -12.66 9.92 16.67
CA LEU A 227 -14.11 9.83 16.80
C LEU A 227 -14.53 8.97 17.99
N LEU A 228 -13.83 7.86 18.24
CA LEU A 228 -14.10 6.98 19.38
C LEU A 228 -13.66 7.62 20.71
N GLU A 229 -12.54 8.33 20.72
CA GLU A 229 -12.00 9.04 21.89
C GLU A 229 -12.94 10.16 22.35
N PHE A 230 -13.39 11.02 21.42
CA PHE A 230 -14.23 12.18 21.75
C PHE A 230 -15.74 11.95 21.57
N LYS A 231 -16.15 10.79 21.03
CA LYS A 231 -17.55 10.42 20.71
C LYS A 231 -18.26 11.40 19.76
N ARG A 232 -17.50 12.24 19.04
CA ARG A 232 -17.99 13.25 18.09
C ARG A 232 -16.90 13.58 17.07
N TYR A 233 -17.29 14.15 15.93
CA TYR A 233 -16.33 14.70 14.97
C TYR A 233 -15.67 15.94 15.58
N VAL A 234 -14.34 15.94 15.55
CA VAL A 234 -13.52 16.92 16.25
C VAL A 234 -12.91 17.88 15.22
N GLN A 235 -13.02 19.19 15.48
CA GLN A 235 -12.43 20.23 14.63
C GLN A 235 -11.43 21.09 15.38
N TYR A 236 -10.51 21.71 14.64
CA TYR A 236 -9.57 22.68 15.19
C TYR A 236 -10.30 23.92 15.75
N GLY A 237 -9.86 24.41 16.90
CA GLY A 237 -10.37 25.60 17.57
C GLY A 237 -11.52 25.35 18.54
N GLU A 238 -11.93 24.11 18.78
CA GLU A 238 -12.96 23.79 19.77
C GLU A 238 -12.43 23.87 21.21
N SER A 239 -11.20 23.40 21.46
CA SER A 239 -10.51 23.52 22.75
C SER A 239 -8.99 23.33 22.57
N GLU A 240 -8.19 23.90 23.47
CA GLU A 240 -6.72 23.74 23.43
C GLU A 240 -6.28 22.27 23.56
N GLU A 241 -7.01 21.49 24.38
CA GLU A 241 -6.75 20.06 24.57
C GLU A 241 -7.01 19.26 23.30
N THR A 242 -8.14 19.54 22.65
CA THR A 242 -8.49 18.98 21.34
C THR A 242 -7.43 19.31 20.29
N ASP A 243 -7.04 20.58 20.17
CA ASP A 243 -6.08 21.02 19.17
C ASP A 243 -4.72 20.36 19.38
N LEU A 244 -4.28 20.25 20.64
CA LEU A 244 -3.05 19.54 21.00
C LEU A 244 -3.12 18.07 20.61
N ARG A 245 -4.25 17.39 20.85
CA ARG A 245 -4.43 15.97 20.51
C ARG A 245 -4.40 15.74 18.99
N ILE A 246 -5.07 16.59 18.21
CA ILE A 246 -5.03 16.50 16.73
C ILE A 246 -3.61 16.76 16.23
N LEU A 247 -2.90 17.75 16.79
CA LEU A 247 -1.52 18.04 16.43
C LEU A 247 -0.59 16.84 16.71
N VAL A 248 -0.72 16.23 17.89
CA VAL A 248 0.06 15.03 18.27
C VAL A 248 -0.24 13.87 17.33
N ALA A 249 -1.51 13.58 17.07
CA ALA A 249 -1.92 12.52 16.14
C ALA A 249 -1.38 12.76 14.71
N THR A 250 -1.38 14.01 14.26
CA THR A 250 -0.83 14.39 12.95
C THR A 250 0.68 14.16 12.88
N VAL A 251 1.43 14.54 13.92
CA VAL A 251 2.89 14.32 13.98
C VAL A 251 3.21 12.83 14.03
N GLU A 252 2.45 12.05 14.80
CA GLU A 252 2.58 10.60 14.86
C GLU A 252 2.36 9.95 13.49
N LEU A 253 1.26 10.31 12.81
CA LEU A 253 0.96 9.81 11.46
C LEU A 253 2.05 10.18 10.44
N ILE A 254 2.59 11.40 10.48
CA ILE A 254 3.69 11.81 9.59
C ILE A 254 4.93 10.96 9.86
N ASN A 255 5.28 10.72 11.13
CA ASN A 255 6.42 9.90 11.48
C ASN A 255 6.22 8.46 11.00
N ASP A 256 5.05 7.87 11.25
CA ASP A 256 4.72 6.51 10.80
C ASP A 256 4.93 6.36 9.28
N VAL A 257 4.35 7.28 8.49
CA VAL A 257 4.50 7.29 7.02
C VAL A 257 5.96 7.43 6.60
N VAL A 258 6.73 8.32 7.23
CA VAL A 258 8.14 8.54 6.88
C VAL A 258 8.99 7.31 7.21
N PHE A 259 8.83 6.71 8.38
CA PHE A 259 9.62 5.55 8.80
C PHE A 259 9.24 4.29 8.00
N GLU A 260 7.96 4.07 7.73
CA GLU A 260 7.53 2.99 6.84
C GLU A 260 8.09 3.18 5.42
N ALA A 261 7.93 4.36 4.83
CA ALA A 261 8.43 4.64 3.49
C ALA A 261 9.95 4.46 3.40
N LEU A 262 10.70 4.88 4.42
CA LEU A 262 12.15 4.70 4.47
C LEU A 262 12.52 3.21 4.55
N VAL A 263 11.95 2.46 5.49
CA VAL A 263 12.30 1.05 5.71
C VAL A 263 11.87 0.18 4.54
N LEU A 264 10.60 0.28 4.14
CA LEU A 264 10.03 -0.54 3.06
C LEU A 264 10.59 -0.12 1.71
N GLY A 265 10.74 1.18 1.46
CA GLY A 265 11.35 1.68 0.24
C GLY A 265 12.79 1.21 0.05
N SER A 266 13.60 1.30 1.12
CA SER A 266 14.98 0.79 1.08
C SER A 266 15.02 -0.72 0.81
N TRP A 267 14.18 -1.49 1.51
CA TRP A 267 14.08 -2.93 1.31
C TRP A 267 13.66 -3.28 -0.13
N ARG A 268 12.63 -2.63 -0.68
CA ARG A 268 12.13 -2.91 -2.03
C ARG A 268 13.17 -2.62 -3.12
N VAL A 269 13.96 -1.55 -2.96
CA VAL A 269 15.06 -1.24 -3.89
C VAL A 269 16.15 -2.30 -3.82
N ILE A 270 16.55 -2.71 -2.61
CA ILE A 270 17.55 -3.77 -2.39
C ILE A 270 17.06 -5.10 -2.98
N HIS A 271 15.81 -5.47 -2.69
CA HIS A 271 15.17 -6.69 -3.18
C HIS A 271 15.12 -6.75 -4.71
N ALA A 272 14.68 -5.67 -5.35
CA ALA A 272 14.68 -5.57 -6.82
C ALA A 272 16.10 -5.72 -7.40
N GLY A 273 17.10 -5.16 -6.72
CA GLY A 273 18.52 -5.35 -7.05
C GLY A 273 18.92 -6.83 -7.04
N PHE A 274 18.55 -7.60 -6.00
CA PHE A 274 18.84 -9.03 -5.92
C PHE A 274 18.13 -9.86 -7.00
N MET A 275 16.90 -9.49 -7.37
CA MET A 275 16.10 -10.18 -8.38
C MET A 275 16.53 -9.88 -9.83
N SER A 276 17.30 -8.81 -10.02
CA SER A 276 17.84 -8.45 -11.34
C SER A 276 19.01 -9.35 -11.79
N ASN A 277 19.65 -10.08 -10.86
CA ASN A 277 20.79 -10.92 -11.20
C ASN A 277 20.32 -12.27 -11.78
N THR A 278 20.64 -12.52 -13.06
CA THR A 278 20.21 -13.73 -13.81
C THR A 278 20.63 -15.03 -13.15
N GLY A 279 21.77 -15.04 -12.44
CA GLY A 279 22.25 -16.20 -11.68
C GLY A 279 21.37 -16.59 -10.49
N ASN A 280 20.53 -15.67 -9.99
CA ASN A 280 19.58 -15.94 -8.92
C ASN A 280 18.24 -16.45 -9.46
N ARG A 281 17.84 -16.09 -10.69
CA ARG A 281 16.58 -16.55 -11.30
C ARG A 281 16.58 -18.04 -11.62
N SER A 282 17.72 -18.60 -12.01
CA SER A 282 17.84 -20.03 -12.38
C SER A 282 17.69 -21.00 -11.21
N LYS A 283 17.63 -20.49 -9.97
CA LYS A 283 17.37 -21.28 -8.76
C LYS A 283 15.90 -21.24 -8.31
N ARG A 284 14.99 -20.68 -9.11
CA ARG A 284 13.54 -20.85 -8.88
C ARG A 284 13.16 -22.28 -9.27
N TRP A 285 12.99 -23.10 -8.24
CA TRP A 285 12.54 -24.49 -8.30
C TRP A 285 11.07 -24.58 -8.69
#